data_AF-A0A444UR69-F1
#
_entry.id   AF-A0A444UR69-F1
#
_cell.length_a   1.000
_cell.length_b   1.000
_cell.length_c   1.000
_cell.angle_alpha   90.00
_cell.angle_beta   90.00
_cell.angle_gamma   90.00
#
_symmetry.space_group_name_H-M   'P 1'
#
loop_
_entity.id
_entity.type
_entity.pdbx_description
1 polymer ?
#
loop_
_entity_poly.entity_id
_entity_poly.type
_entity_poly.pdbx_seq_one_letter_code
_entity_poly.pdbx_strand_id
1 'polypeptide(L)'
;MVVVWEWQDDLGHWRPYSGQVSGYIEQCLHVQPQLRGRRTGGPPSTSTSISLGYADPSLAPYIIDIPSMKQFRQDTGKMRCVRQTLLPQSSAVARGVTWEWANDQGGWTPYEINVSMLLENSYQSRQQGADLGQLGHNYLVDLTALAQINKATSFRRQVRRQVSAPYPPAPGPTASVIHSGPACSCQQCLANSATGPIMSRTRHSFGQAQMSRPVLHGPSRTSAPTAVQSGASYSPYPTKRPLSVGNAAWGGPWLPAASAGTFTAAAQSAVSNGLR
;
A
#
# COMPACT_ATOMS: atom_id res chain seq x y z
N MET A 1 -2.76 15.05 13.08
CA MET A 1 -3.50 13.87 12.59
C MET A 1 -2.53 12.70 12.53
N VAL A 2 -3.02 11.47 12.70
CA VAL A 2 -2.27 10.24 12.44
C VAL A 2 -2.90 9.48 11.29
N VAL A 3 -2.11 8.64 10.62
CA VAL A 3 -2.61 7.76 9.56
C VAL A 3 -2.81 6.36 10.10
N VAL A 4 -4.01 5.82 9.88
CA VAL A 4 -4.34 4.43 10.13
C VAL A 4 -4.68 3.77 8.80
N TRP A 5 -3.98 2.69 8.47
CA TRP A 5 -4.39 1.85 7.35
C TRP A 5 -5.42 0.83 7.83
N GLU A 6 -6.47 0.63 7.05
CA GLU A 6 -7.52 -0.33 7.34
C GLU A 6 -7.73 -1.29 6.17
N TRP A 7 -8.12 -2.52 6.48
CA TRP A 7 -8.58 -3.50 5.50
C TRP A 7 -10.03 -3.87 5.77
N GLN A 8 -10.78 -4.16 4.71
CA GLN A 8 -12.18 -4.53 4.81
C GLN A 8 -12.31 -6.05 4.96
N ASP A 9 -12.99 -6.50 6.00
CA ASP A 9 -13.33 -7.90 6.19
C ASP A 9 -14.49 -8.35 5.30
N ASP A 10 -14.82 -9.64 5.38
CA ASP A 10 -15.82 -10.25 4.50
C ASP A 10 -17.26 -9.85 4.88
N LEU A 11 -17.44 -9.29 6.08
CA LEU A 11 -18.69 -8.74 6.57
C LEU A 11 -18.81 -7.25 6.24
N GLY A 12 -17.81 -6.68 5.55
CA GLY A 12 -17.78 -5.29 5.13
C GLY A 12 -17.25 -4.31 6.19
N HIS A 13 -16.78 -4.81 7.34
CA HIS A 13 -16.23 -3.97 8.40
C HIS A 13 -14.77 -3.62 8.14
N TRP A 14 -14.40 -2.39 8.50
CA TRP A 14 -13.03 -1.91 8.36
C TRP A 14 -12.22 -2.19 9.63
N ARG A 15 -11.11 -2.90 9.45
CA ARG A 15 -10.24 -3.40 10.50
C ARG A 15 -8.90 -2.66 10.42
N PRO A 16 -8.44 -2.03 11.50
CA PRO A 16 -7.16 -1.34 11.48
C PRO A 16 -6.02 -2.35 11.39
N TYR A 17 -5.03 -2.06 10.55
CA TYR A 17 -3.71 -2.65 10.70
C TYR A 17 -3.03 -2.06 11.93
N SER A 18 -2.07 -2.77 12.53
CA SER A 18 -1.30 -2.23 13.65
C SER A 18 -0.56 -0.93 13.28
N GLY A 19 -0.18 -0.14 14.31
CA GLY A 19 0.58 1.09 14.09
C GLY A 19 1.90 0.87 13.35
N GLN A 20 2.57 -0.26 13.63
CA GLN A 20 3.80 -0.68 12.93
C GLN A 20 3.56 -0.96 11.45
N VAL A 21 2.52 -1.72 11.11
CA VAL A 21 2.18 -2.03 9.72
C VAL A 21 1.74 -0.78 8.98
N SER A 22 0.93 0.08 9.61
CA SER A 22 0.54 1.37 9.04
C SER A 22 1.74 2.28 8.77
N GLY A 23 2.69 2.36 9.71
CA GLY A 23 3.94 3.10 9.55
C GLY A 23 4.81 2.57 8.42
N TYR A 24 4.90 1.25 8.29
CA TYR A 24 5.63 0.61 7.20
C TYR A 24 5.01 0.90 5.83
N ILE A 25 3.69 0.80 5.71
CA ILE A 25 2.97 1.14 4.46
C ILE A 25 3.27 2.59 4.06
N GLU A 26 3.14 3.53 5.01
CA GLU A 26 3.48 4.94 4.77
C GLU A 26 4.94 5.11 4.34
N GLN A 27 5.89 4.46 4.99
CA GLN A 27 7.31 4.56 4.64
C GLN A 27 7.57 4.08 3.20
N CYS A 28 6.97 2.96 2.79
CA CYS A 28 7.05 2.47 1.43
C CYS A 28 6.50 3.47 0.42
N LEU A 29 5.37 4.12 0.73
CA LEU A 29 4.78 5.15 -0.13
C LEU A 29 5.66 6.40 -0.26
N HIS A 30 6.39 6.80 0.78
CA HIS A 30 7.28 7.97 0.76
C HIS A 30 8.64 7.71 0.12
N VAL A 31 9.21 6.50 0.30
CA VAL A 31 10.56 6.15 -0.21
C VAL A 31 10.52 5.81 -1.71
N GLN A 32 9.41 5.26 -2.19
CA GLN A 32 9.29 4.78 -3.56
C GLN A 32 9.38 5.87 -4.65
N PRO A 33 8.85 7.10 -4.47
CA PRO A 33 9.07 8.21 -5.38
C PRO A 33 10.53 8.68 -5.45
N GLN A 34 11.29 8.60 -4.34
CA GLN A 34 12.66 9.13 -4.27
C GLN A 34 13.68 8.27 -5.03
N LEU A 35 13.44 6.95 -5.11
CA LEU A 35 14.28 6.04 -5.91
C LEU A 35 14.15 6.28 -7.43
N ARG A 36 13.13 7.02 -7.88
CA ARG A 36 13.00 7.44 -9.30
C ARG A 36 14.04 8.48 -9.72
N GLY A 37 14.55 9.29 -8.79
CA GLY A 37 15.46 10.39 -9.11
C GLY A 37 16.91 9.97 -9.40
N ARG A 38 17.27 8.70 -9.15
CA ARG A 38 18.68 8.24 -9.15
C ARG A 38 18.99 7.11 -10.13
N ARG A 39 18.02 6.59 -10.89
CA ARG A 39 18.27 5.51 -11.86
C ARG A 39 18.03 6.02 -13.29
N THR A 40 19.13 6.25 -13.98
CA THR A 40 19.21 6.49 -15.41
C THR A 40 18.72 5.26 -16.18
N GLY A 41 17.69 5.43 -17.02
CA GLY A 41 17.53 4.67 -18.26
C GLY A 41 16.83 3.30 -18.25
N GLY A 42 16.01 2.96 -17.25
CA GLY A 42 15.16 1.74 -17.29
C GLY A 42 13.66 2.05 -17.33
N PRO A 43 12.80 1.20 -17.91
CA PRO A 43 11.35 1.38 -17.83
C PRO A 43 10.92 1.43 -16.36
N PRO A 44 9.93 2.26 -16.00
CA PRO A 44 9.54 2.48 -14.62
C PRO A 44 8.84 1.24 -14.06
N SER A 45 9.59 0.31 -13.49
CA SER A 45 9.05 -0.73 -12.63
C SER A 45 8.63 -0.08 -11.31
N THR A 46 7.44 0.54 -11.30
CA THR A 46 6.75 0.90 -10.07
C THR A 46 6.39 -0.41 -9.39
N SER A 47 7.16 -0.86 -8.40
CA SER A 47 6.71 -1.95 -7.53
C SER A 47 5.57 -1.43 -6.65
N THR A 48 4.40 -1.24 -7.25
CA THR A 48 3.19 -0.70 -6.62
C THR A 48 2.60 -1.60 -5.53
N SER A 49 3.25 -2.73 -5.28
CA SER A 49 2.90 -3.73 -4.31
C SER A 49 3.76 -3.61 -3.05
N ILE A 50 3.13 -3.68 -1.87
CA ILE A 50 3.79 -3.69 -0.55
C ILE A 50 3.53 -5.04 0.11
N SER A 51 4.58 -5.79 0.42
CA SER A 51 4.47 -7.07 1.15
C SER A 51 4.42 -6.82 2.65
N LEU A 52 3.33 -7.23 3.32
CA LEU A 52 3.12 -6.94 4.74
C LEU A 52 4.00 -7.77 5.67
N GLY A 53 4.51 -8.91 5.19
CA GLY A 53 5.45 -9.78 5.92
C GLY A 53 6.70 -9.11 6.46
N TYR A 54 7.15 -8.03 5.81
CA TYR A 54 8.32 -7.27 6.28
C TYR A 54 8.03 -6.44 7.54
N ALA A 55 6.78 -6.03 7.75
CA ALA A 55 6.36 -5.34 8.96
C ALA A 55 5.89 -6.32 10.03
N ASP A 56 5.19 -7.39 9.66
CA ASP A 56 4.66 -8.39 10.58
C ASP A 56 4.72 -9.78 9.93
N PRO A 57 5.51 -10.73 10.46
CA PRO A 57 5.61 -12.08 9.92
C PRO A 57 4.27 -12.83 9.81
N SER A 58 3.30 -12.53 10.69
CA SER A 58 1.96 -13.14 10.61
C SER A 58 1.18 -12.69 9.37
N LEU A 59 1.56 -11.55 8.80
CA LEU A 59 1.01 -11.00 7.57
C LEU A 59 1.86 -11.34 6.33
N ALA A 60 2.82 -12.26 6.43
CA ALA A 60 3.64 -12.72 5.31
C ALA A 60 2.87 -13.08 4.02
N PRO A 61 1.70 -13.76 4.05
CA PRO A 61 1.00 -14.10 2.83
C PRO A 61 0.23 -12.94 2.19
N TYR A 62 0.27 -11.73 2.77
CA TYR A 62 -0.51 -10.58 2.30
C TYR A 62 0.35 -9.54 1.58
N ILE A 63 -0.12 -9.11 0.42
CA ILE A 63 0.46 -8.03 -0.38
C ILE A 63 -0.61 -6.98 -0.64
N ILE A 64 -0.30 -5.70 -0.46
CA ILE A 64 -1.18 -4.59 -0.85
C ILE A 64 -0.75 -4.08 -2.21
N ASP A 65 -1.64 -4.08 -3.19
CA ASP A 65 -1.48 -3.33 -4.43
C ASP A 65 -2.04 -1.91 -4.25
N ILE A 66 -1.15 -0.92 -4.29
CA ILE A 66 -1.46 0.48 -3.99
C ILE A 66 -2.39 1.14 -5.03
N PRO A 67 -2.18 1.00 -6.35
CA PRO A 67 -3.05 1.58 -7.37
C PRO A 67 -4.50 1.12 -7.27
N SER A 68 -4.71 -0.17 -7.01
CA SER A 68 -6.06 -0.71 -6.84
C SER A 68 -6.63 -0.55 -5.43
N MET A 69 -5.79 -0.17 -4.45
CA MET A 69 -6.12 -0.14 -3.03
C MET A 69 -6.73 -1.47 -2.56
N LYS A 70 -6.09 -2.58 -2.95
CA LYS A 70 -6.50 -3.95 -2.60
C LYS A 70 -5.39 -4.68 -1.86
N GLN A 71 -5.77 -5.41 -0.83
CA GLN A 71 -4.97 -6.46 -0.23
C GLN A 71 -5.26 -7.76 -0.97
N PHE A 72 -4.22 -8.45 -1.41
CA PHE A 72 -4.25 -9.78 -2.00
C PHE A 72 -3.56 -10.76 -1.06
N ARG A 73 -4.23 -11.87 -0.77
CA ARG A 73 -3.65 -13.00 -0.03
C ARG A 73 -3.12 -14.02 -1.03
N GLN A 74 -1.82 -14.31 -0.99
CA GLN A 74 -1.12 -15.07 -2.02
C GLN A 74 -1.49 -16.55 -2.10
N ASP A 75 -1.89 -17.15 -0.97
CA ASP A 75 -2.17 -18.59 -0.88
C ASP A 75 -3.60 -18.95 -1.35
N THR A 76 -4.59 -18.12 -1.01
CA THR A 76 -6.00 -18.36 -1.33
C THR A 76 -6.52 -17.51 -2.47
N GLY A 77 -5.75 -16.52 -2.92
CA GLY A 77 -6.18 -15.55 -3.93
C GLY A 77 -7.23 -14.55 -3.44
N LYS A 78 -7.53 -14.53 -2.13
CA LYS A 78 -8.58 -13.68 -1.57
C LYS A 78 -8.19 -12.21 -1.65
N MET A 79 -9.11 -11.39 -2.12
CA MET A 79 -8.93 -9.94 -2.24
C MET A 79 -9.79 -9.19 -1.23
N ARG A 80 -9.21 -8.17 -0.61
CA ARG A 80 -9.89 -7.27 0.34
C ARG A 80 -9.61 -5.83 0.01
N CYS A 81 -10.57 -4.94 0.23
CA CYS A 81 -10.35 -3.51 0.07
C CYS A 81 -9.40 -3.00 1.16
N VAL A 82 -8.57 -2.02 0.82
CA VAL A 82 -7.71 -1.32 1.76
C VAL A 82 -7.99 0.17 1.65
N ARG A 83 -7.90 0.90 2.76
CA ARG A 83 -7.99 2.36 2.75
C ARG A 83 -7.05 2.98 3.77
N GLN A 84 -6.76 4.26 3.54
CA GLN A 84 -6.09 5.12 4.47
C GLN A 84 -7.14 5.98 5.20
N THR A 85 -7.09 6.01 6.52
CA THR A 85 -8.00 6.80 7.37
C THR A 85 -7.17 7.75 8.23
N LEU A 86 -7.55 9.03 8.24
CA LEU A 86 -6.92 10.05 9.06
C LEU A 86 -7.68 10.20 10.37
N LEU A 87 -6.97 10.07 11.49
CA LEU A 87 -7.53 10.26 12.83
C LEU A 87 -6.89 11.43 13.56
N PRO A 88 -7.62 12.09 14.48
CA PRO A 88 -7.03 13.01 15.43
C PRO A 88 -5.95 12.32 16.27
N GLN A 89 -4.87 13.06 16.58
CA GLN A 89 -3.77 12.52 17.40
C GLN A 89 -4.19 12.31 18.87
N SER A 90 -5.27 12.97 19.31
CA SER A 90 -5.88 12.79 20.63
C SER A 90 -6.62 11.46 20.77
N SER A 91 -6.95 10.78 19.66
CA SER A 91 -7.69 9.53 19.70
C SER A 91 -6.91 8.41 20.40
N ALA A 92 -7.62 7.53 21.09
CA ALA A 92 -7.07 6.32 21.70
C ALA A 92 -6.21 5.50 20.74
N VAL A 93 -6.76 5.25 19.54
CA VAL A 93 -6.10 4.47 18.49
C VAL A 93 -4.79 5.13 18.06
N ALA A 94 -4.71 6.46 18.00
CA ALA A 94 -3.47 7.17 17.65
C ALA A 94 -2.31 6.86 18.58
N ARG A 95 -2.59 6.60 19.87
CA ARG A 95 -1.60 6.19 20.89
C ARG A 95 -1.22 4.70 20.81
N GLY A 96 -1.64 4.01 19.75
CA GLY A 96 -1.38 2.58 19.54
C GLY A 96 -2.30 1.66 20.36
N VAL A 97 -3.36 2.19 20.97
CA VAL A 97 -4.31 1.37 21.73
C VAL A 97 -5.30 0.73 20.78
N THR A 98 -5.31 -0.61 20.77
CA THR A 98 -6.24 -1.40 19.95
C THR A 98 -6.95 -2.42 20.85
N TRP A 99 -8.24 -2.58 20.64
CA TRP A 99 -9.02 -3.63 21.29
C TRP A 99 -9.24 -4.77 20.32
N GLU A 100 -9.13 -6.00 20.80
CA GLU A 100 -9.23 -7.20 19.97
C GLU A 100 -10.10 -8.26 20.64
N TRP A 101 -10.73 -9.11 19.83
CA TRP A 101 -11.52 -10.24 20.28
C TRP A 101 -10.97 -11.56 19.74
N ALA A 102 -11.14 -12.63 20.53
CA ALA A 102 -10.67 -13.96 20.18
C ALA A 102 -11.56 -14.59 19.10
N ASN A 103 -10.96 -14.91 17.96
CA ASN A 103 -11.63 -15.57 16.85
C ASN A 103 -11.65 -17.11 17.03
N ASP A 104 -12.47 -17.78 16.22
CA ASP A 104 -12.64 -19.25 16.30
C ASP A 104 -11.40 -20.03 15.90
N GLN A 105 -10.45 -19.38 15.21
CA GLN A 105 -9.21 -19.98 14.73
C GLN A 105 -8.07 -19.83 15.76
N GLY A 106 -8.38 -19.42 17.00
CA GLY A 106 -7.40 -19.22 18.06
C GLY A 106 -6.55 -17.94 17.92
N GLY A 107 -6.84 -17.11 16.93
CA GLY A 107 -6.22 -15.81 16.73
C GLY A 107 -7.01 -14.66 17.36
N TRP A 108 -6.45 -13.46 17.28
CA TRP A 108 -7.09 -12.24 17.73
C TRP A 108 -7.45 -11.37 16.54
N THR A 109 -8.63 -10.76 16.59
CA THR A 109 -9.13 -9.89 15.53
C THR A 109 -9.37 -8.50 16.10
N PRO A 110 -8.79 -7.44 15.51
CA PRO A 110 -9.02 -6.09 15.99
C PRO A 110 -10.46 -5.65 15.76
N TYR A 111 -11.01 -4.92 16.73
CA TYR A 111 -12.26 -4.20 16.53
C TYR A 111 -12.07 -3.06 15.53
N GLU A 112 -13.18 -2.63 14.95
CA GLU A 112 -13.27 -1.39 14.18
C GLU A 112 -12.73 -0.22 15.00
N ILE A 113 -12.19 0.81 14.34
CA ILE A 113 -11.62 1.99 15.02
C ILE A 113 -12.65 2.63 15.97
N ASN A 114 -13.89 2.79 15.54
CA ASN A 114 -14.95 3.41 16.35
C ASN A 114 -15.30 2.58 17.59
N VAL A 115 -15.36 1.26 17.44
CA VAL A 115 -15.58 0.33 18.55
C VAL A 115 -14.41 0.38 19.52
N SER A 116 -13.17 0.36 19.02
CA SER A 116 -11.96 0.49 19.85
C SER A 116 -11.93 1.80 20.63
N MET A 117 -12.35 2.92 20.02
CA MET A 117 -12.43 4.21 20.71
C MET A 117 -13.51 4.20 21.81
N LEU A 118 -14.68 3.63 21.54
CA LEU A 118 -15.75 3.48 22.54
C LEU A 118 -15.27 2.64 23.73
N LEU A 119 -14.72 1.45 23.46
CA LEU A 119 -14.20 0.54 24.49
C LEU A 119 -13.11 1.21 25.32
N GLU A 120 -12.17 1.92 24.68
CA GLU A 120 -11.11 2.60 25.41
C GLU A 120 -11.66 3.72 26.30
N ASN A 121 -12.64 4.50 25.82
CA ASN A 121 -13.24 5.56 26.61
C ASN A 121 -14.00 4.99 27.83
N SER A 122 -14.79 3.93 27.62
CA SER A 122 -15.48 3.21 28.70
C SER A 122 -14.51 2.62 29.72
N TYR A 123 -13.40 2.04 29.26
CA TYR A 123 -12.36 1.48 30.10
C TYR A 123 -11.63 2.54 30.94
N GLN A 124 -11.27 3.68 30.33
CA GLN A 124 -10.67 4.81 31.04
C GLN A 124 -11.64 5.43 32.06
N SER A 125 -12.93 5.47 31.73
CA SER A 125 -14.00 5.93 32.63
C SER A 125 -14.39 4.92 33.71
N ARG A 126 -13.68 3.78 33.82
CA ARG A 126 -13.95 2.71 34.80
C ARG A 126 -15.39 2.15 34.74
N GLN A 127 -15.97 2.13 33.55
CA GLN A 127 -17.27 1.48 33.34
C GLN A 127 -17.10 -0.05 33.40
N GLN A 128 -18.11 -0.75 33.90
CA GLN A 128 -18.10 -2.21 34.00
C GLN A 128 -18.28 -2.90 32.64
N GLY A 129 -18.93 -2.24 31.69
CA GLY A 129 -19.11 -2.74 30.34
C GLY A 129 -19.49 -1.65 29.34
N ALA A 130 -19.49 -2.02 28.06
CA ALA A 130 -19.83 -1.16 26.95
C ALA A 130 -20.79 -1.89 25.99
N ASP A 131 -21.92 -1.27 25.67
CA ASP A 131 -22.88 -1.81 24.68
C ASP A 131 -22.48 -1.35 23.28
N LEU A 132 -22.19 -2.30 22.40
CA LEU A 132 -21.82 -2.03 21.01
C LEU A 132 -23.05 -1.82 20.11
N GLY A 133 -24.27 -1.93 20.65
CA GLY A 133 -25.53 -1.70 19.95
C GLY A 133 -25.64 -0.31 19.34
N GLN A 134 -25.06 0.70 19.97
CA GLN A 134 -25.03 2.08 19.43
C GLN A 134 -24.25 2.19 18.12
N LEU A 135 -23.35 1.25 17.85
CA LEU A 135 -22.56 1.15 16.62
C LEU A 135 -23.12 0.10 15.65
N GLY A 136 -24.32 -0.44 15.91
CA GLY A 136 -24.99 -1.42 15.07
C GLY A 136 -24.59 -2.88 15.33
N HIS A 137 -23.88 -3.17 16.43
CA HIS A 137 -23.44 -4.52 16.75
C HIS A 137 -24.25 -5.14 17.91
N ASN A 138 -24.64 -6.40 17.80
CA ASN A 138 -25.44 -7.08 18.83
C ASN A 138 -24.60 -7.69 19.97
N TYR A 139 -23.62 -6.93 20.47
CA TYR A 139 -22.66 -7.38 21.47
C TYR A 139 -22.58 -6.42 22.65
N LEU A 140 -22.44 -6.99 23.85
CA LEU A 140 -22.04 -6.28 25.06
C LEU A 140 -20.61 -6.70 25.39
N VAL A 141 -19.71 -5.75 25.64
CA VAL A 141 -18.37 -6.06 26.14
C VAL A 141 -18.34 -5.80 27.64
N ASP A 142 -18.12 -6.87 28.41
CA ASP A 142 -17.81 -6.80 29.83
C ASP A 142 -16.32 -6.45 29.99
N LEU A 143 -16.05 -5.24 30.45
CA LEU A 143 -14.69 -4.71 30.61
C LEU A 143 -14.01 -5.22 31.88
N THR A 144 -14.78 -5.78 32.82
CA THR A 144 -14.27 -6.37 34.06
C THR A 144 -13.77 -7.79 33.79
N ALA A 145 -14.59 -8.58 33.10
CA ALA A 145 -14.24 -9.95 32.71
C ALA A 145 -13.41 -10.02 31.41
N LEU A 146 -13.22 -8.88 30.72
CA LEU A 146 -12.61 -8.78 29.40
C LEU A 146 -13.23 -9.80 28.42
N ALA A 147 -14.55 -9.75 28.29
CA ALA A 147 -15.31 -10.68 27.47
C ALA A 147 -16.40 -9.98 26.64
N GLN A 148 -16.45 -10.29 25.35
CA GLN A 148 -17.56 -9.95 24.47
C GLN A 148 -18.67 -10.98 24.67
N ILE A 149 -19.91 -10.52 24.77
CA ILE A 149 -21.11 -11.33 24.99
C ILE A 149 -22.09 -11.01 23.87
N ASN A 150 -22.53 -12.03 23.14
CA ASN A 150 -23.62 -11.89 22.17
C ASN A 150 -24.94 -11.68 22.91
N LYS A 151 -25.66 -10.58 22.63
CA LYS A 151 -26.90 -10.25 23.34
C LYS A 151 -28.05 -11.20 23.00
N ALA A 152 -28.03 -11.85 21.83
CA ALA A 152 -29.05 -12.81 21.42
C ALA A 152 -28.76 -14.24 21.88
N THR A 153 -27.50 -14.69 21.82
CA THR A 153 -27.15 -16.10 22.11
C THR A 153 -26.41 -16.30 23.44
N SER A 154 -26.06 -15.21 24.13
CA SER A 154 -25.21 -15.21 25.33
C SER A 154 -23.82 -15.85 25.14
N PHE A 155 -23.44 -16.16 23.90
CA PHE A 155 -22.13 -16.71 23.58
C PHE A 155 -21.02 -15.70 23.91
N ARG A 156 -19.93 -16.18 24.54
CA ARG A 156 -18.85 -15.33 25.03
C ARG A 156 -17.57 -15.55 24.24
N ARG A 157 -16.86 -14.46 23.93
CA ARG A 157 -15.50 -14.46 23.37
C ARG A 157 -14.60 -13.62 24.26
N GLN A 158 -13.35 -14.04 24.39
CA GLN A 158 -12.36 -13.26 25.13
C GLN A 158 -12.05 -11.97 24.37
N VAL A 159 -11.78 -10.91 25.12
CA VAL A 159 -11.41 -9.58 24.63
C VAL A 159 -10.09 -9.19 25.27
N ARG A 160 -9.26 -8.44 24.56
CA ARG A 160 -8.05 -7.87 25.15
C ARG A 160 -7.80 -6.46 24.67
N ARG A 161 -7.16 -5.70 25.55
CA ARG A 161 -6.60 -4.39 25.24
C ARG A 161 -5.13 -4.54 24.95
N GLN A 162 -4.69 -4.15 23.76
CA GLN A 162 -3.29 -4.14 23.38
C GLN A 162 -2.80 -2.71 23.17
N VAL A 163 -1.57 -2.45 23.60
CA VAL A 163 -0.87 -1.21 23.30
C VAL A 163 0.30 -1.57 22.39
N SER A 164 0.25 -1.10 21.16
CA SER A 164 1.31 -1.29 20.16
C SER A 164 2.07 0.01 19.94
N ALA A 165 3.00 0.00 18.97
CA ALA A 165 3.58 1.23 18.43
C ALA A 165 2.47 2.23 18.05
N PRO A 166 2.66 3.53 18.33
CA PRO A 166 1.72 4.56 17.92
C PRO A 166 1.63 4.61 16.40
N TYR A 167 0.50 5.10 15.88
CA TYR A 167 0.34 5.26 14.45
C TYR A 167 1.20 6.40 13.92
N PRO A 168 1.71 6.29 12.68
CA PRO A 168 2.54 7.34 12.08
C PRO A 168 1.76 8.67 12.02
N PRO A 169 2.44 9.81 12.24
CA PRO A 169 1.83 11.11 11.97
C PRO A 169 1.45 11.18 10.50
N ALA A 170 0.29 11.76 10.23
CA ALA A 170 -0.09 12.02 8.85
C ALA A 170 0.93 12.97 8.22
N PRO A 171 1.40 12.73 6.98
CA PRO A 171 2.14 13.75 6.25
C PRO A 171 1.23 14.99 6.19
N GLY A 172 1.69 16.09 6.81
CA GLY A 172 0.92 17.32 6.82
C GLY A 172 0.61 17.78 5.39
N PRO A 173 -0.41 18.64 5.18
CA PRO A 173 -0.45 19.40 3.94
C PRO A 173 0.93 20.04 3.84
N THR A 174 1.66 19.75 2.77
CA THR A 174 3.01 20.25 2.52
C THR A 174 3.07 21.68 3.01
N ALA A 175 3.72 21.90 4.17
CA ALA A 175 4.24 23.21 4.47
C ALA A 175 4.98 23.57 3.19
N SER A 176 4.52 24.65 2.56
CA SER A 176 5.09 25.27 1.36
C SER A 176 6.55 24.87 1.23
N VAL A 177 6.93 24.35 0.07
CA VAL A 177 8.32 24.13 -0.34
C VAL A 177 9.15 25.37 0.01
N ILE A 178 9.62 25.44 1.25
CA ILE A 178 10.82 26.18 1.58
C ILE A 178 11.85 25.17 1.16
N HIS A 179 12.44 25.43 -0.01
CA HIS A 179 13.54 24.66 -0.56
C HIS A 179 14.66 24.54 0.50
N SER A 180 14.60 23.50 1.33
CA SER A 180 15.72 23.02 2.14
C SER A 180 16.39 21.86 1.39
N GLY A 181 16.63 22.06 0.09
CA GLY A 181 17.64 21.30 -0.63
C GLY A 181 19.00 21.94 -0.40
N PRO A 182 20.13 21.21 -0.52
CA PRO A 182 21.44 21.83 -0.56
C PRO A 182 21.45 22.91 -1.64
N ALA A 183 21.73 24.17 -1.28
CA ALA A 183 21.82 25.25 -2.25
C ALA A 183 22.86 24.88 -3.33
N CYS A 184 22.57 25.15 -4.61
CA CYS A 184 23.53 24.95 -5.69
C CYS A 184 24.82 25.71 -5.36
N SER A 185 25.96 25.00 -5.33
CA SER A 185 27.29 25.59 -5.14
C SER A 185 27.86 26.23 -6.41
N CYS A 186 27.05 26.38 -7.46
CA CYS A 186 27.43 26.99 -8.72
C CYS A 186 27.50 28.53 -8.59
N GLN A 187 28.54 29.14 -9.17
CA GLN A 187 28.80 30.59 -9.07
C GLN A 187 27.65 31.48 -9.56
N GLN A 188 26.83 31.01 -10.52
CA GLN A 188 25.67 31.74 -11.02
C GLN A 188 24.50 31.81 -10.04
N CYS A 189 24.34 30.84 -9.13
CA CYS A 189 23.32 30.88 -8.09
C CYS A 189 23.73 31.77 -6.92
N LEU A 190 25.02 31.79 -6.58
CA LEU A 190 25.55 32.66 -5.53
C LEU A 190 25.33 34.15 -5.83
N ALA A 191 25.43 34.54 -7.11
CA ALA A 191 25.25 35.92 -7.57
C ALA A 191 23.79 36.43 -7.47
N ASN A 192 22.81 35.55 -7.38
CA ASN A 192 21.38 35.91 -7.41
C ASN A 192 20.68 35.75 -6.04
N SER A 193 21.44 35.52 -4.97
CA SER A 193 20.91 35.32 -3.60
C SER A 193 20.61 36.62 -2.83
N ALA A 194 20.43 37.75 -3.52
CA ALA A 194 20.04 39.00 -2.88
C ALA A 194 18.51 39.15 -2.88
N THR A 195 17.94 39.16 -1.68
CA THR A 195 16.51 39.22 -1.39
C THR A 195 15.89 40.52 -1.92
N GLY A 196 14.96 40.41 -2.86
CA GLY A 196 14.11 41.52 -3.33
C GLY A 196 13.03 41.03 -4.31
N PRO A 197 11.87 41.68 -4.40
CA PRO A 197 10.78 41.24 -5.27
C PRO A 197 11.19 41.40 -6.74
N ILE A 198 11.23 40.27 -7.47
CA ILE A 198 11.53 40.26 -8.91
C ILE A 198 10.32 40.81 -9.68
N MET A 199 10.27 42.12 -9.84
CA MET A 199 9.47 42.80 -10.86
C MET A 199 10.35 43.02 -12.09
N SER A 200 10.62 41.95 -12.84
CA SER A 200 10.98 41.99 -14.27
C SER A 200 11.55 40.63 -14.69
N ARG A 201 10.70 39.79 -15.29
CA ARG A 201 11.19 38.88 -16.32
C ARG A 201 10.34 39.08 -17.56
N THR A 202 10.88 39.84 -18.51
CA THR A 202 10.47 39.78 -19.90
C THR A 202 10.69 38.34 -20.37
N ARG A 203 9.59 37.69 -20.71
CA ARG A 203 9.56 36.40 -21.42
C ARG A 203 10.28 36.60 -22.76
N HIS A 204 11.46 36.03 -22.92
CA HIS A 204 12.08 35.94 -24.24
C HIS A 204 11.66 34.63 -24.89
N SER A 205 10.75 34.78 -25.86
CA SER A 205 10.39 33.79 -26.86
C SER A 205 11.61 33.39 -27.69
N PHE A 206 11.62 32.13 -28.15
CA PHE A 206 12.53 31.63 -29.16
C PHE A 206 12.47 32.53 -30.41
N GLY A 207 13.56 33.23 -30.69
CA GLY A 207 13.76 34.07 -31.87
C GLY A 207 15.00 33.62 -32.63
N GLN A 208 14.83 33.48 -33.93
CA GLN A 208 15.71 32.83 -34.89
C GLN A 208 17.12 33.44 -35.03
N ALA A 209 18.01 32.53 -35.45
CA ALA A 209 19.25 32.68 -36.20
C ALA A 209 19.52 34.00 -36.94
N GLN A 210 20.77 34.46 -36.82
CA GLN A 210 21.51 35.15 -37.89
C GLN A 210 22.96 34.65 -37.87
N MET A 211 23.27 33.70 -38.77
CA MET A 211 24.64 33.33 -39.14
C MET A 211 24.93 34.01 -40.47
N SER A 212 25.94 34.87 -40.48
CA SER A 212 26.39 35.63 -41.65
C SER A 212 26.95 34.71 -42.73
N ARG A 213 26.43 34.80 -43.97
CA ARG A 213 27.17 34.51 -45.22
C ARG A 213 26.42 35.01 -46.47
N PRO A 214 27.14 35.37 -47.56
CA PRO A 214 26.60 36.19 -48.65
C PRO A 214 25.91 35.35 -49.74
N VAL A 215 24.91 35.96 -50.41
CA VAL A 215 24.12 35.38 -51.50
C VAL A 215 24.63 35.90 -52.85
N LEU A 216 24.87 34.98 -53.79
CA LEU A 216 25.06 35.24 -55.22
C LEU A 216 23.69 35.18 -55.94
N HIS A 217 23.43 36.14 -56.83
CA HIS A 217 22.22 36.24 -57.65
C HIS A 217 22.24 35.30 -58.88
N GLY A 218 21.07 34.82 -59.31
CA GLY A 218 20.85 34.24 -60.65
C GLY A 218 19.50 33.50 -60.82
N PRO A 219 18.62 33.88 -61.77
CA PRO A 219 17.19 33.50 -61.75
C PRO A 219 16.79 32.43 -62.78
N SER A 220 15.60 31.84 -62.58
CA SER A 220 14.44 31.82 -63.51
C SER A 220 13.73 30.48 -63.81
N ARG A 221 12.39 30.60 -63.93
CA ARG A 221 11.37 29.75 -64.61
C ARG A 221 10.89 28.46 -63.91
N THR A 222 9.64 27.97 -64.00
CA THR A 222 8.25 28.40 -64.31
C THR A 222 7.37 27.17 -63.96
N SER A 223 6.05 27.37 -63.82
CA SER A 223 4.92 26.41 -63.97
C SER A 223 4.43 25.58 -62.76
N ALA A 224 3.19 25.91 -62.38
CA ALA A 224 2.17 25.09 -61.72
C ALA A 224 1.51 24.09 -62.74
N PRO A 225 0.44 23.31 -62.45
CA PRO A 225 -0.40 23.28 -61.23
C PRO A 225 -0.93 21.89 -60.75
N THR A 226 -1.63 21.92 -59.60
CA THR A 226 -2.73 21.06 -59.12
C THR A 226 -2.63 19.52 -59.14
N ALA A 227 -2.76 18.92 -57.95
CA ALA A 227 -3.72 17.82 -57.71
C ALA A 227 -4.04 17.69 -56.21
N VAL A 228 -5.34 17.64 -55.94
CA VAL A 228 -5.99 17.26 -54.68
C VAL A 228 -5.74 15.78 -54.39
N GLN A 229 -5.43 15.42 -53.14
CA GLN A 229 -5.92 14.17 -52.54
C GLN A 229 -5.76 14.14 -51.02
N SER A 230 -6.86 13.78 -50.39
CA SER A 230 -7.08 13.52 -48.98
C SER A 230 -6.43 12.20 -48.54
N GLY A 231 -6.03 12.10 -47.26
CA GLY A 231 -6.10 10.83 -46.54
C GLY A 231 -4.87 10.40 -45.75
N ALA A 232 -5.18 9.81 -44.59
CA ALA A 232 -4.38 8.90 -43.78
C ALA A 232 -3.37 9.50 -42.78
N SER A 233 -3.89 9.63 -41.56
CA SER A 233 -3.21 9.63 -40.27
C SER A 233 -2.07 8.61 -40.20
N TYR A 234 -0.90 9.09 -39.77
CA TYR A 234 0.27 8.30 -39.42
C TYR A 234 0.04 7.61 -38.06
N SER A 235 -0.09 6.28 -38.09
CA SER A 235 -0.14 5.41 -36.89
C SER A 235 1.23 4.76 -36.67
N PRO A 236 1.87 4.89 -35.50
CA PRO A 236 3.21 4.37 -35.26
C PRO A 236 3.15 3.00 -34.58
N TYR A 237 2.83 1.94 -35.33
CA TYR A 237 3.08 0.56 -34.87
C TYR A 237 3.55 -0.32 -36.04
N PRO A 238 4.82 -0.76 -36.06
CA PRO A 238 5.23 -1.82 -36.98
C PRO A 238 4.74 -3.17 -36.44
N THR A 239 3.78 -3.76 -37.15
CA THR A 239 3.43 -5.18 -37.04
C THR A 239 4.52 -6.00 -37.72
N LYS A 240 5.28 -6.78 -36.94
CA LYS A 240 6.02 -7.94 -37.47
C LYS A 240 5.76 -9.17 -36.62
N ARG A 241 5.00 -10.09 -37.21
CA ARG A 241 4.91 -11.51 -36.87
C ARG A 241 6.15 -12.23 -37.43
N PRO A 242 6.66 -13.26 -36.74
CA PRO A 242 6.97 -14.49 -37.46
C PRO A 242 6.24 -15.70 -36.87
N LEU A 243 5.96 -16.65 -37.76
CA LEU A 243 5.33 -17.94 -37.49
C LEU A 243 6.29 -18.96 -36.88
N SER A 244 5.69 -19.93 -36.20
CA SER A 244 6.21 -21.15 -35.57
C SER A 244 7.47 -21.80 -36.16
N VAL A 245 8.38 -22.24 -35.28
CA VAL A 245 9.00 -23.58 -35.29
C VAL A 245 9.49 -23.93 -33.87
N GLY A 246 9.26 -25.16 -33.41
CA GLY A 246 10.22 -25.88 -32.57
C GLY A 246 9.94 -26.03 -31.08
N ASN A 247 9.50 -27.24 -30.70
CA ASN A 247 9.61 -27.79 -29.35
C ASN A 247 11.07 -27.71 -28.85
N ALA A 248 11.28 -27.16 -27.67
CA ALA A 248 12.46 -27.44 -26.85
C ALA A 248 12.08 -27.34 -25.37
N ALA A 249 12.01 -28.51 -24.73
CA ALA A 249 11.91 -28.66 -23.29
C ALA A 249 13.17 -28.07 -22.63
N TRP A 250 12.98 -27.20 -21.64
CA TRP A 250 14.02 -26.83 -20.68
C TRP A 250 13.50 -27.19 -19.29
N GLY A 251 14.12 -28.22 -18.71
CA GLY A 251 13.86 -28.67 -17.36
C GLY A 251 14.31 -27.62 -16.34
N GLY A 252 13.42 -27.33 -15.38
CA GLY A 252 13.83 -26.78 -14.09
C GLY A 252 14.32 -27.91 -13.19
N PRO A 253 15.30 -27.66 -12.31
CA PRO A 253 15.69 -28.63 -11.29
C PRO A 253 14.60 -28.68 -10.21
N TRP A 254 14.63 -29.72 -9.38
CA TRP A 254 13.73 -30.02 -8.25
C TRP A 254 12.57 -30.97 -8.56
N LEU A 255 12.89 -32.26 -8.60
CA LEU A 255 11.99 -33.33 -8.16
C LEU A 255 12.49 -33.86 -6.81
N PRO A 256 11.61 -34.15 -5.84
CA PRO A 256 11.97 -34.94 -4.66
C PRO A 256 11.98 -36.43 -5.03
N ALA A 257 13.00 -37.14 -4.54
CA ALA A 257 13.12 -38.59 -4.69
C ALA A 257 12.07 -39.31 -3.83
N ALA A 258 11.29 -40.17 -4.46
CA ALA A 258 10.55 -41.23 -3.81
C ALA A 258 11.44 -42.48 -3.73
N SER A 259 11.53 -43.09 -2.56
CA SER A 259 11.96 -44.49 -2.44
C SER A 259 10.99 -45.21 -1.52
N ALA A 260 10.30 -46.17 -2.14
CA ALA A 260 9.44 -47.14 -1.51
C ALA A 260 10.26 -48.17 -0.73
N GLY A 261 9.71 -48.64 0.38
CA GLY A 261 10.15 -49.82 1.11
C GLY A 261 8.95 -50.38 1.89
N THR A 262 8.43 -51.50 1.42
CA THR A 262 7.28 -52.25 1.95
C THR A 262 7.67 -53.30 2.99
N PHE A 263 6.64 -53.77 3.73
CA PHE A 263 6.55 -54.94 4.61
C PHE A 263 7.07 -54.71 6.05
N THR A 264 6.38 -55.05 7.14
CA THR A 264 5.49 -56.19 7.45
C THR A 264 4.45 -55.87 8.54
N ALA A 265 3.32 -56.58 8.52
CA ALA A 265 2.27 -56.57 9.54
C ALA A 265 2.48 -57.63 10.64
N ALA A 266 2.05 -57.31 11.87
CA ALA A 266 1.62 -58.15 13.02
C ALA A 266 1.88 -57.35 14.32
N ALA A 267 1.13 -57.37 15.43
CA ALA A 267 -0.18 -57.88 15.82
C ALA A 267 -0.47 -57.29 17.23
N GLN A 268 -1.76 -57.02 17.52
CA GLN A 268 -2.46 -57.22 18.81
C GLN A 268 -2.08 -56.45 20.13
N SER A 269 -3.08 -55.65 20.58
CA SER A 269 -3.83 -55.76 21.86
C SER A 269 -3.39 -55.08 23.18
N ALA A 270 -4.45 -54.73 23.95
CA ALA A 270 -4.61 -54.30 25.35
C ALA A 270 -4.50 -52.77 25.59
N VAL A 271 -5.58 -52.00 25.80
CA VAL A 271 -6.59 -51.97 26.90
C VAL A 271 -5.96 -51.89 28.29
N SER A 272 -6.07 -50.72 28.93
CA SER A 272 -6.55 -50.59 30.32
C SER A 272 -6.76 -49.13 30.71
N ASN A 273 -8.01 -48.82 31.07
CA ASN A 273 -8.44 -47.69 31.89
C ASN A 273 -7.73 -47.66 33.25
N GLY A 274 -7.66 -46.48 33.87
CA GLY A 274 -7.32 -46.36 35.30
C GLY A 274 -7.41 -44.94 35.83
N LEU A 275 -8.60 -44.57 36.31
CA LEU A 275 -8.84 -43.44 37.20
C LEU A 275 -8.01 -43.55 38.49
N ARG A 276 -7.43 -42.43 38.93
CA ARG A 276 -7.63 -41.86 40.27
C ARG A 276 -7.09 -40.44 40.36
#